data_AF-A0A5C7I7A2-F1
#
_entry.id   AF-A0A5C7I7A2-F1
#
_cell.length_a   1.000
_cell.length_b   1.000
_cell.length_c   1.000
_cell.angle_alpha   90.00
_cell.angle_beta   90.00
_cell.angle_gamma   90.00
#
_symmetry.space_group_name_H-M   'P 1'
#
loop_
_entity.id
_entity.type
_entity.pdbx_description
1 polymer ?
#
loop_
_entity_poly.entity_id
_entity_poly.type
_entity_poly.pdbx_seq_one_letter_code
_entity_poly.pdbx_strand_id
1 'polypeptide(L)'
;MAAFLVIEHAYHNGWHNLWLETDSRLVVHLLTYRDVLNLPWFLCQKWIFDVQAKLPYMNFNFTCTFRENNRAAIFMAEIGRHHPGFTWCNIP
;
A
#
# COMPACT_ATOMS: atom_id res chain seq x y z
N MET A 1 -5.86 1.50 1.66
CA MET A 1 -5.67 0.17 2.28
C MET A 1 -4.76 -0.75 1.48
N ALA A 2 -5.01 -0.98 0.18
CA ALA A 2 -4.21 -1.93 -0.61
C ALA A 2 -2.68 -1.69 -0.50
N ALA A 3 -2.23 -0.43 -0.62
CA ALA A 3 -0.82 -0.07 -0.43
C ALA A 3 -0.24 -0.51 0.93
N PHE A 4 -1.00 -0.36 2.02
CA PHE A 4 -0.52 -0.71 3.36
C PHE A 4 -0.38 -2.22 3.50
N LEU A 5 -1.38 -2.96 2.98
CA LEU A 5 -1.37 -4.42 2.97
C LEU A 5 -0.20 -4.97 2.15
N VAL A 6 0.09 -4.39 0.98
CA VAL A 6 1.20 -4.84 0.13
C VAL A 6 2.56 -4.59 0.80
N ILE A 7 2.76 -3.43 1.43
CA ILE A 7 4.02 -3.13 2.13
C ILE A 7 4.21 -4.08 3.32
N GLU A 8 3.17 -4.25 4.12
CA GLU A 8 3.18 -5.18 5.25
C GLU A 8 3.47 -6.61 4.80
N HIS A 9 2.76 -7.08 3.76
CA HIS A 9 2.91 -8.43 3.24
C HIS A 9 4.32 -8.64 2.65
N ALA A 10 4.84 -7.69 1.88
CA ALA A 10 6.18 -7.76 1.30
C ALA A 10 7.25 -7.88 2.40
N TYR A 11 7.15 -7.07 3.46
CA TYR A 11 8.06 -7.16 4.60
C TYR A 11 8.03 -8.54 5.26
N HIS A 12 6.83 -9.09 5.55
CA HIS A 12 6.69 -10.40 6.19
C HIS A 12 7.19 -11.56 5.32
N ASN A 13 7.21 -11.41 4.00
CA ASN A 13 7.78 -12.39 3.06
C ASN A 13 9.28 -12.17 2.79
N GLY A 14 9.93 -11.21 3.45
CA GLY A 14 11.35 -10.90 3.21
C GLY A 14 11.62 -10.24 1.85
N TRP A 15 10.59 -9.66 1.22
CA TRP A 15 10.75 -8.92 -0.03
C TRP A 15 11.24 -7.52 0.25
N HIS A 16 12.55 -7.39 0.45
CA HIS A 16 13.15 -6.11 0.84
C HIS A 16 13.18 -5.07 -0.28
N ASN A 17 13.13 -5.46 -1.57
CA ASN A 17 13.08 -4.55 -2.70
C ASN A 17 11.63 -4.38 -3.16
N LEU A 18 11.03 -3.22 -2.92
CA LEU A 18 9.64 -2.95 -3.27
C LEU A 18 9.52 -1.59 -3.94
N TRP A 19 8.92 -1.56 -5.13
CA TRP A 19 8.47 -0.34 -5.78
C TRP A 19 6.95 -0.31 -5.80
N LEU A 20 6.37 0.68 -5.13
CA LEU A 20 4.93 0.94 -5.13
C LEU A 20 4.57 2.03 -6.15
N GLU A 21 3.77 1.69 -7.15
CA GLU A 21 3.09 2.67 -8.00
C GLU A 21 1.65 2.88 -7.51
N THR A 22 1.22 4.13 -7.34
CA THR A 22 -0.10 4.45 -6.77
C THR A 22 -0.66 5.76 -7.32
N ASP A 23 -1.98 5.83 -7.49
CA ASP A 23 -2.74 7.04 -7.82
C ASP A 23 -3.41 7.67 -6.56
N SER A 24 -3.24 7.05 -5.40
CA SER A 24 -3.85 7.52 -4.15
C SER A 24 -3.08 8.71 -3.57
N ARG A 25 -3.70 9.90 -3.64
CA ARG A 25 -3.16 11.14 -3.03
C ARG A 25 -2.86 10.98 -1.54
N LEU A 26 -3.69 10.23 -0.80
CA LEU A 26 -3.48 9.97 0.62
C LEU A 26 -2.19 9.17 0.85
N VAL A 27 -1.98 8.12 0.07
CA VAL A 27 -0.77 7.28 0.17
C VAL A 27 0.47 8.09 -0.21
N VAL A 28 0.40 8.89 -1.29
CA VAL A 28 1.49 9.77 -1.71
C VAL A 28 1.82 10.79 -0.62
N HIS A 29 0.81 11.41 0.00
CA HIS A 29 1.01 12.34 1.10
C HIS A 29 1.70 11.67 2.30
N LEU A 30 1.20 10.51 2.72
CA LEU A 30 1.77 9.76 3.84
C LEU A 30 3.21 9.32 3.58
N LEU A 31 3.53 8.82 2.37
CA LEU A 31 4.88 8.39 2.03
C LEU A 31 5.86 9.56 1.91
N THR A 32 5.39 10.72 1.44
CA THR A 32 6.21 11.92 1.29
C THR A 32 6.48 12.60 2.63
N TYR A 33 5.43 12.87 3.41
CA TYR A 33 5.52 13.73 4.59
C TYR A 33 5.55 12.96 5.91
N ARG A 34 5.18 11.67 5.90
CA ARG A 34 5.00 10.85 7.11
C ARG A 34 4.05 11.45 8.14
N ASP A 35 3.15 12.31 7.67
CA ASP A 35 2.20 13.04 8.49
C ASP A 35 0.84 12.33 8.50
N VAL A 36 0.33 12.10 9.71
CA VAL A 36 -0.97 11.45 9.95
C VAL A 36 -2.04 12.44 10.39
N LEU A 37 -1.74 13.74 10.42
CA LEU A 37 -2.71 14.79 10.74
C LEU A 37 -3.91 14.67 9.79
N ASN A 38 -5.11 14.58 10.37
CA ASN A 38 -6.41 14.43 9.70
C ASN A 38 -6.76 13.03 9.15
N LEU A 39 -5.99 11.98 9.48
CA LEU A 39 -6.47 10.62 9.24
C LEU A 39 -7.41 10.14 10.37
N PRO A 40 -8.45 9.36 10.05
CA PRO A 40 -9.16 8.56 11.03
C PRO A 40 -8.20 7.70 11.86
N TRP A 41 -8.44 7.61 13.17
CA TRP A 41 -7.54 6.93 14.12
C TRP A 41 -7.14 5.51 13.67
N PHE A 42 -8.07 4.75 13.11
CA PHE A 42 -7.82 3.38 12.66
C PHE A 42 -6.85 3.33 11.49
N LEU A 43 -6.84 4.34 10.61
CA LEU A 43 -5.87 4.46 9.54
C LEU A 43 -4.51 4.92 10.06
N CYS A 44 -4.47 5.81 11.06
CA CYS A 44 -3.23 6.20 11.71
C CYS A 44 -2.51 4.99 12.31
N GLN A 45 -3.24 4.14 13.04
CA GLN A 45 -2.68 2.93 13.62
C GLN A 45 -2.11 2.01 12.55
N LYS A 46 -2.88 1.73 11.49
CA LYS A 46 -2.40 0.92 10.38
C LYS A 46 -1.17 1.52 9.69
N TRP A 47 -1.16 2.83 9.46
CA TRP A 47 0.02 3.47 8.89
C TRP A 47 1.25 3.31 9.79
N ILE A 48 1.13 3.62 11.08
CA ILE A 48 2.26 3.61 12.01
C ILE A 48 2.83 2.20 12.19
N PHE A 49 1.95 1.23 12.52
CA PHE A 49 2.35 -0.13 12.86
C PHE A 49 2.55 -1.02 11.62
N ASP A 50 1.69 -0.88 10.61
CA ASP A 50 1.71 -1.79 9.48
C ASP A 50 2.72 -1.34 8.42
N VAL A 51 3.04 -0.05 8.34
CA VAL A 51 3.84 0.53 7.24
C VAL A 51 5.07 1.31 7.72
N GLN A 52 4.88 2.41 8.45
CA GLN A 52 5.94 3.37 8.78
C GLN A 52 7.10 2.73 9.55
N ALA A 53 6.80 1.82 10.48
CA ALA A 53 7.82 1.08 11.24
C ALA A 53 8.63 0.10 10.36
N LYS A 54 8.08 -0.38 9.25
CA LYS A 54 8.69 -1.40 8.38
C LYS A 54 9.56 -0.79 7.28
N LEU A 55 9.16 0.37 6.75
CA LEU A 55 9.86 1.05 5.64
C LEU A 55 11.38 1.23 5.83
N PRO A 56 11.92 1.56 7.03
CA PRO A 56 13.37 1.70 7.22
C PRO A 56 14.18 0.42 6.97
N TYR A 57 13.52 -0.75 6.98
CA TYR A 57 14.14 -2.06 6.81
C TYR A 57 13.95 -2.63 5.38
N MET A 58 13.48 -1.79 4.45
CA MET A 58 13.22 -2.17 3.06
C MET A 58 13.91 -1.17 2.13
N ASN A 59 14.42 -1.65 1.00
CA ASN A 59 14.72 -0.82 -0.16
C ASN A 59 13.39 -0.48 -0.86
N PHE A 60 12.73 0.54 -0.32
CA PHE A 60 11.41 0.95 -0.74
C PHE A 60 11.45 2.21 -1.60
N ASN A 61 10.82 2.17 -2.77
CA ASN A 61 10.57 3.33 -3.62
C ASN A 61 9.08 3.44 -3.96
N PHE A 62 8.63 4.65 -4.29
CA PHE A 62 7.27 4.85 -4.76
C PHE A 62 7.19 5.91 -5.84
N THR A 63 6.19 5.78 -6.71
CA THR A 63 5.85 6.77 -7.74
C THR A 63 4.36 7.05 -7.72
N CYS A 64 4.01 8.31 -7.99
CA CYS A 64 2.64 8.71 -8.24
C CYS A 64 2.34 8.50 -9.73
N THR A 65 1.21 7.88 -10.03
CA THR A 65 0.74 7.68 -11.41
C THR A 65 -0.63 8.31 -11.63
N PHE A 66 -0.97 8.57 -12.89
CA PHE A 66 -2.30 9.03 -13.25
C PHE A 66 -3.31 7.89 -13.10
N ARG A 67 -4.53 8.22 -12.65
CA ARG A 67 -5.60 7.23 -12.44
C ARG A 67 -5.88 6.42 -13.70
N GLU A 68 -5.79 7.05 -14.86
CA GLU A 68 -5.99 6.45 -16.18
C GLU A 68 -4.97 5.36 -16.51
N ASN A 69 -3.77 5.44 -15.91
CA ASN A 69 -2.70 4.46 -16.07
C ASN A 69 -2.75 3.37 -14.98
N ASN A 70 -3.57 3.53 -13.94
CA ASN A 70 -3.74 2.54 -12.86
C ASN A 70 -4.99 1.66 -13.03
N ARG A 71 -5.48 1.48 -14.26
CA ARG A 71 -6.74 0.76 -14.56
C ARG A 71 -6.73 -0.68 -14.05
N ALA A 72 -5.60 -1.38 -14.12
CA ALA A 72 -5.49 -2.75 -13.65
C ALA A 72 -5.73 -2.84 -12.14
N ALA A 73 -5.09 -1.99 -11.32
CA ALA A 73 -5.31 -1.99 -9.88
C ALA A 73 -6.74 -1.56 -9.52
N ILE A 74 -7.32 -0.61 -10.24
CA ILE A 74 -8.71 -0.19 -10.06
C ILE A 74 -9.67 -1.36 -10.35
N PHE A 75 -9.45 -2.07 -11.46
CA PHE A 75 -10.25 -3.24 -11.82
C PHE A 75 -10.14 -4.36 -10.78
N MET A 76 -8.93 -4.65 -10.29
CA MET A 76 -8.73 -5.64 -9.24
C MET A 76 -9.36 -5.23 -7.91
N ALA A 77 -9.30 -3.94 -7.55
CA ALA A 77 -9.98 -3.42 -6.37
C ALA A 77 -11.50 -3.55 -6.47
N GLU A 78 -12.06 -3.35 -7.67
CA GLU A 78 -13.50 -3.52 -7.92
C GLU A 78 -13.93 -5.00 -7.81
N ILE A 79 -13.12 -5.94 -8.32
CA ILE A 79 -13.35 -7.37 -8.11
C ILE A 79 -13.30 -7.71 -6.61
N GLY A 80 -12.28 -7.21 -5.91
CA GLY A 80 -12.09 -7.44 -4.47
C GLY A 80 -13.21 -6.85 -3.61
N ARG A 81 -13.87 -5.78 -4.06
CA ARG A 81 -15.05 -5.22 -3.40
C ARG A 81 -16.20 -6.23 -3.30
N HIS A 82 -16.30 -7.16 -4.24
CA HIS A 82 -17.32 -8.21 -4.28
C HIS A 82 -16.89 -9.52 -3.60
N HIS A 83 -15.60 -9.68 -3.29
CA HIS A 83 -15.03 -10.88 -2.68
C HIS A 83 -14.24 -10.49 -1.44
N PRO A 84 -14.91 -10.32 -0.29
CA PRO A 84 -14.27 -9.88 0.95
C PRO A 84 -13.34 -10.99 1.46
N GLY A 85 -12.07 -10.91 1.08
CA GLY A 85 -11.03 -11.83 1.48
C GLY A 85 -9.68 -11.39 0.93
N PHE A 86 -8.60 -11.69 1.64
CA PHE A 86 -7.25 -11.49 1.16
C PHE A 86 -6.60 -12.87 0.99
N THR A 87 -6.39 -13.28 -0.26
CA THR A 87 -5.60 -14.46 -0.61
C THR A 87 -4.53 -14.02 -1.57
N TRP A 88 -3.26 -14.20 -1.19
CA TRP A 88 -2.15 -13.96 -2.10
C TRP A 88 -1.96 -15.19 -2.98
N CYS A 89 -2.16 -15.05 -4.30
CA CYS A 89 -1.96 -16.14 -5.24
C CYS A 89 -0.47 -16.28 -5.58
N ASN A 90 0.20 -17.23 -4.94
CA ASN A 90 1.51 -17.71 -5.40
C ASN A 90 1.29 -18.58 -6.64
N ILE A 91 1.18 -17.95 -7.81
CA ILE A 91 1.17 -18.68 -9.07
C ILE A 91 2.65 -18.98 -9.40
N PRO A 92 3.04 -20.26 -9.53
CA PRO A 92 4.40 -20.64 -9.92
C PRO A 92 4.76 -20.19 -11.34
#